data_AF-A0A519S1Z8-F1
#
_entry.id   AF-A0A519S1Z8-F1
#
_cell.length_a   1.000
_cell.length_b   1.000
_cell.length_c   1.000
_cell.angle_alpha   90.00
_cell.angle_beta   90.00
_cell.angle_gamma   90.00
#
_symmetry.space_group_name_H-M   'P 1'
#
loop_
_entity.id
_entity.type
_entity.pdbx_description
1 polymer ?
#
loop_
_entity_poly.entity_id
_entity_poly.type
_entity_poly.pdbx_seq_one_letter_code
_entity_poly.pdbx_strand_id
1 'polypeptide(L)'
;MQLSIPATPAHQVKSNLKVWISDHENFLEGLRKRDEVAFRELYQKYAAALYGNIRRKVQDDSKSAYILECAFLEIWESIASYDDTKARLFTWMNQICIRMTNSLIETDD
;
A
#
# COMPACT_ATOMS: atom_id res chain seq x y z
N MET A 1 -50.78 42.56 -7.29
CA MET A 1 -50.01 42.58 -6.03
C MET A 1 -49.35 41.22 -5.87
N GLN A 2 -48.02 41.19 -5.70
CA GLN A 2 -47.25 39.94 -5.63
C GLN A 2 -47.42 39.24 -4.28
N LEU A 3 -47.39 37.90 -4.30
CA LEU A 3 -47.57 37.00 -3.16
C LEU A 3 -46.37 37.02 -2.20
N SER A 4 -46.61 37.04 -0.90
CA SER A 4 -45.61 36.75 0.13
C SER A 4 -45.86 35.36 0.71
N ILE A 5 -44.96 34.42 0.42
CA ILE A 5 -44.85 33.13 1.12
C ILE A 5 -43.86 33.35 2.28
N PRO A 6 -44.14 32.90 3.52
CA PRO A 6 -43.19 33.05 4.61
C PRO A 6 -41.95 32.16 4.38
N ALA A 7 -40.77 32.75 4.55
CA ALA A 7 -39.50 32.05 4.47
C ALA A 7 -39.37 31.07 5.65
N THR A 8 -39.41 29.77 5.34
CA THR A 8 -38.99 28.72 6.27
C THR A 8 -37.49 28.88 6.55
N PRO A 9 -37.03 28.91 7.82
CA PRO A 9 -35.61 28.98 8.11
C PRO A 9 -34.96 27.63 7.82
N ALA A 10 -34.38 27.50 6.63
CA ALA A 10 -33.38 26.49 6.35
C ALA A 10 -32.09 26.90 7.07
N HIS A 11 -31.63 26.13 8.06
CA HIS A 11 -30.23 25.66 8.17
C HIS A 11 -29.98 24.89 9.49
N GLN A 12 -30.29 23.60 9.51
CA GLN A 12 -29.46 22.62 10.23
C GLN A 12 -29.26 21.41 9.32
N VAL A 13 -28.37 21.58 8.34
CA VAL A 13 -27.72 20.42 7.72
C VAL A 13 -26.54 20.08 8.63
N LYS A 14 -26.78 19.30 9.68
CA LYS A 14 -25.70 18.53 10.30
C LYS A 14 -25.32 17.46 9.29
N SER A 15 -24.30 17.74 8.48
CA SER A 15 -23.73 16.80 7.54
C SER A 15 -23.16 15.61 8.32
N ASN A 16 -23.93 14.53 8.41
CA ASN A 16 -23.42 13.20 8.69
C ASN A 16 -22.61 12.74 7.48
N LEU A 17 -21.41 13.31 7.31
CA LEU A 17 -20.47 12.91 6.27
C LEU A 17 -19.75 11.64 6.74
N LYS A 18 -20.49 10.52 6.85
CA LYS A 18 -19.85 9.20 6.86
C LYS A 18 -19.50 8.90 5.41
N VAL A 19 -18.37 9.46 4.99
CA VAL A 19 -17.81 9.36 3.65
C VAL A 19 -17.65 7.87 3.31
N TRP A 20 -18.18 7.45 2.16
CA TRP A 20 -17.98 6.11 1.60
C TRP A 20 -16.56 6.01 1.05
N ILE A 21 -15.54 6.01 1.92
CA ILE A 21 -14.17 5.71 1.51
C ILE A 21 -14.11 4.22 1.23
N SER A 22 -13.62 3.84 0.04
CA SER A 22 -13.50 2.45 -0.37
C SER A 22 -12.51 1.70 0.54
N ASP A 23 -12.73 0.41 0.81
CA ASP A 23 -11.80 -0.42 1.59
C ASP A 23 -10.36 -0.34 1.05
N HIS A 24 -10.20 -0.19 -0.27
CA HIS A 24 -8.91 -0.01 -0.92
C HIS A 24 -8.25 1.33 -0.58
N GLU A 25 -9.02 2.42 -0.54
CA GLU A 25 -8.51 3.75 -0.19
C GLU A 25 -8.11 3.81 1.29
N ASN A 26 -8.93 3.23 2.18
CA ASN A 26 -8.61 3.10 3.60
C ASN A 26 -7.33 2.29 3.82
N PHE A 27 -7.16 1.19 3.07
CA PHE A 27 -5.96 0.37 3.11
C PHE A 27 -4.71 1.16 2.69
N LEU A 28 -4.76 1.85 1.55
CA LEU A 28 -3.64 2.68 1.08
C LEU A 28 -3.33 3.84 2.03
N GLU A 29 -4.35 4.46 2.61
CA GLU A 29 -4.17 5.53 3.60
C GLU A 29 -3.51 5.00 4.88
N GLY A 30 -3.94 3.85 5.38
CA GLY A 30 -3.30 3.16 6.51
C GLY A 30 -1.83 2.86 6.25
N LEU A 31 -1.52 2.34 5.06
CA LEU A 31 -0.14 2.09 4.64
C LEU A 31 0.71 3.36 4.63
N ARG A 32 0.21 4.46 4.07
CA ARG A 32 0.92 5.75 4.05
C ARG A 32 1.18 6.29 5.45
N LYS A 33 0.27 6.02 6.39
CA LYS A 33 0.40 6.37 7.81
C LYS A 33 1.29 5.41 8.61
N ARG A 34 1.90 4.40 7.96
CA ARG A 34 2.66 3.33 8.62
C ARG A 34 1.83 2.64 9.71
N ASP A 35 0.57 2.37 9.41
CA ASP A 35 -0.29 1.57 10.26
C ASP A 35 0.16 0.10 10.21
N GLU A 36 0.47 -0.48 11.37
CA GLU A 36 0.95 -1.85 11.49
C GLU A 36 -0.08 -2.90 11.04
N VAL A 37 -1.38 -2.61 11.19
CA VAL A 37 -2.46 -3.52 10.79
C VAL A 37 -2.56 -3.55 9.27
N ALA A 38 -2.56 -2.38 8.63
CA ALA A 38 -2.55 -2.28 7.17
C ALA A 38 -1.30 -2.95 6.58
N PHE A 39 -0.15 -2.78 7.22
CA PHE A 39 1.08 -3.40 6.75
C PHE A 39 1.10 -4.93 6.96
N ARG A 40 0.53 -5.43 8.05
CA ARG A 40 0.34 -6.87 8.27
C ARG A 40 -0.55 -7.47 7.19
N GLU A 41 -1.63 -6.78 6.82
CA GLU A 41 -2.51 -7.20 5.73
C GLU A 41 -1.78 -7.16 4.38
N LEU A 42 -0.94 -6.14 4.13
CA LEU A 42 -0.06 -6.08 2.95
C LEU A 42 0.85 -7.31 2.88
N TYR A 43 1.52 -7.64 3.98
CA TYR A 43 2.40 -8.80 4.07
C TYR A 43 1.64 -10.10 3.75
N GLN A 44 0.50 -10.32 4.41
CA GLN A 44 -0.33 -11.51 4.18
C GLN A 44 -0.78 -11.65 2.72
N LYS A 45 -1.13 -10.53 2.05
CA LYS A 45 -1.59 -10.54 0.66
C LYS A 45 -0.48 -10.82 -0.35
N TYR A 46 0.71 -10.25 -0.14
CA TYR A 46 1.72 -10.16 -1.21
C TYR A 46 2.98 -10.98 -0.97
N ALA A 47 3.28 -11.39 0.26
CA ALA A 47 4.53 -12.08 0.59
C ALA A 47 4.74 -13.35 -0.24
N ALA A 48 3.73 -14.21 -0.38
CA ALA A 48 3.85 -15.46 -1.13
C ALA A 48 4.17 -15.24 -2.62
N ALA A 49 3.55 -14.24 -3.25
CA ALA A 49 3.77 -13.93 -4.66
C ALA A 49 5.17 -13.32 -4.89
N LEU A 50 5.59 -12.40 -4.02
CA LEU A 50 6.91 -11.78 -4.09
C LEU A 50 8.02 -12.80 -3.81
N TYR A 51 7.83 -13.66 -2.81
CA TYR A 51 8.74 -14.77 -2.52
C TYR A 51 8.91 -15.69 -3.72
N GLY A 52 7.81 -16.08 -4.37
CA GLY A 52 7.85 -16.89 -5.58
C GLY A 52 8.66 -16.24 -6.72
N ASN A 53 8.60 -14.91 -6.85
CA ASN A 53 9.38 -14.18 -7.84
C ASN A 53 10.88 -14.15 -7.49
N ILE A 54 11.22 -13.87 -6.23
CA ILE A 54 12.60 -13.85 -5.72
C ILE A 54 13.22 -15.25 -5.89
N ARG A 55 12.54 -16.29 -5.41
CA ARG A 55 13.02 -17.68 -5.42
C ARG A 55 13.33 -18.19 -6.82
N ARG A 56 12.52 -17.85 -7.83
CA ARG A 56 12.81 -18.22 -9.22
C ARG A 56 14.14 -17.68 -9.73
N LYS A 57 14.59 -16.53 -9.20
CA LYS A 57 15.82 -15.87 -9.60
C LYS A 57 17.03 -16.30 -8.76
N VAL A 58 16.84 -16.45 -7.45
CA VAL A 58 17.92 -16.74 -6.50
C VAL A 58 18.20 -18.24 -6.38
N GLN A 59 17.17 -19.09 -6.54
CA GLN A 59 17.26 -20.56 -6.44
C GLN A 59 17.81 -21.10 -5.11
N ASP A 60 17.84 -20.27 -4.06
CA ASP A 60 18.20 -20.63 -2.69
C ASP A 60 17.09 -20.17 -1.74
N ASP A 61 16.54 -21.11 -0.96
CA ASP A 61 15.37 -20.85 -0.11
C ASP A 61 15.69 -19.90 1.05
N SER A 62 16.86 -20.04 1.67
CA SER A 62 17.31 -19.23 2.81
C SER A 62 17.59 -17.80 2.39
N LYS A 63 18.33 -17.64 1.28
CA LYS A 63 18.64 -16.33 0.71
C LYS A 63 17.38 -15.65 0.18
N SER A 64 16.45 -16.39 -0.42
CA SER A 64 15.17 -15.84 -0.87
C SER A 64 14.30 -15.34 0.29
N ALA A 65 14.28 -16.06 1.42
CA ALA A 65 13.55 -15.63 2.61
C ALA A 65 14.15 -14.35 3.20
N TYR A 66 15.48 -14.30 3.31
CA TYR A 66 16.19 -13.11 3.77
C TYR A 66 15.94 -11.88 2.88
N ILE A 67 16.02 -12.05 1.55
CA ILE A 67 15.73 -10.96 0.59
C ILE A 67 14.29 -10.47 0.74
N LEU A 68 13.33 -11.37 0.94
CA LEU A 68 11.93 -11.00 1.15
C LEU A 68 11.78 -10.14 2.42
N GLU A 69 12.39 -10.55 3.52
CA GLU A 69 12.37 -9.80 4.78
C GLU A 69 12.97 -8.40 4.60
N CYS A 70 14.17 -8.30 4.02
CA CYS A 70 14.80 -7.01 3.71
C CYS A 70 13.93 -6.15 2.78
N ALA A 71 13.29 -6.75 1.78
CA ALA A 71 12.40 -6.02 0.87
C ALA A 71 11.17 -5.48 1.60
N PHE A 72 10.56 -6.22 2.54
CA PHE A 72 9.45 -5.70 3.32
C PHE A 72 9.88 -4.59 4.28
N LEU A 73 11.08 -4.64 4.85
CA LEU A 73 11.62 -3.52 5.63
C LEU A 73 11.77 -2.25 4.77
N GLU A 74 12.33 -2.38 3.57
CA GLU A 74 12.47 -1.28 2.62
C GLU A 74 11.10 -0.73 2.16
N ILE A 75 10.12 -1.63 1.93
CA ILE A 75 8.74 -1.25 1.60
C ILE A 75 8.16 -0.43 2.75
N TRP A 76 8.27 -0.88 4.01
CA TRP A 76 7.79 -0.14 5.17
C TRP A 76 8.39 1.26 5.28
N GLU A 77 9.70 1.39 5.02
CA GLU A 77 10.38 2.68 5.04
C GLU A 77 9.90 3.59 3.91
N SER A 78 9.68 3.03 2.71
CA SER A 78 9.38 3.78 1.49
C SER A 78 7.89 4.00 1.22
N ILE A 79 6.98 3.27 1.90
CA ILE A 79 5.54 3.24 1.57
C ILE A 79 4.86 4.61 1.65
N ALA A 80 5.35 5.52 2.51
CA ALA A 80 4.81 6.88 2.61
C ALA A 80 4.99 7.68 1.30
N SER A 81 6.00 7.34 0.50
CA SER A 81 6.27 7.94 -0.81
C SER A 81 5.57 7.22 -1.97
N TYR A 82 4.83 6.15 -1.70
CA TYR A 82 4.11 5.40 -2.73
C TYR A 82 2.97 6.22 -3.33
N ASP A 83 3.01 6.30 -4.66
CA ASP A 83 2.06 7.03 -5.49
C ASP A 83 1.37 6.06 -6.45
N ASP A 84 0.08 5.86 -6.22
CA ASP A 84 -0.77 4.93 -6.96
C ASP A 84 -1.09 5.42 -8.38
N THR A 85 -0.78 6.68 -8.70
CA THR A 85 -0.91 7.20 -10.07
C THR A 85 0.26 6.79 -10.98
N LYS A 86 1.41 6.45 -10.39
CA LYS A 86 2.64 6.08 -11.15
C LYS A 86 2.74 4.61 -11.43
N ALA A 87 2.36 3.76 -10.48
CA ALA A 87 2.41 2.32 -10.62
C ALA A 87 1.44 1.62 -9.67
N ARG A 88 0.95 0.44 -10.08
CA ARG A 88 0.21 -0.45 -9.18
C ARG A 88 1.10 -0.89 -8.02
N LEU A 89 0.52 -1.02 -6.84
CA LEU A 89 1.22 -1.34 -5.59
C LEU A 89 2.10 -2.59 -5.71
N PHE A 90 1.55 -3.67 -6.27
CA PHE A 90 2.31 -4.90 -6.50
C PHE A 90 3.53 -4.69 -7.39
N THR A 91 3.38 -3.95 -8.49
CA THR A 91 4.48 -3.65 -9.41
C THR A 91 5.59 -2.87 -8.70
N TRP A 92 5.22 -1.85 -7.91
CA TRP A 92 6.18 -1.06 -7.15
C TRP A 92 6.94 -1.91 -6.12
N MET A 93 6.25 -2.74 -5.33
CA MET A 93 6.90 -3.67 -4.39
C MET A 93 7.80 -4.69 -5.09
N ASN A 94 7.36 -5.21 -6.23
CA ASN A 94 8.14 -6.17 -7.00
C ASN A 94 9.44 -5.54 -7.55
N GLN A 95 9.45 -4.25 -7.89
CA GLN A 95 10.67 -3.56 -8.29
C GLN A 95 11.67 -3.44 -7.13
N ILE A 96 11.19 -3.20 -5.90
CA ILE A 96 12.04 -3.23 -4.71
C ILE A 96 12.65 -4.62 -4.53
N CYS A 97 11.85 -5.68 -4.64
CA CYS A 97 12.32 -7.06 -4.53
C CYS A 97 13.39 -7.39 -5.60
N ILE A 98 13.18 -6.99 -6.85
CA ILE A 98 14.15 -7.20 -7.94
C ILE A 98 15.46 -6.46 -7.65
N ARG A 99 15.39 -5.20 -7.22
CA ARG A 99 16.58 -4.41 -6.85
C ARG A 99 17.38 -5.09 -5.73
N MET A 100 16.70 -5.51 -4.66
CA MET A 100 17.35 -6.22 -3.54
C MET A 100 17.97 -7.54 -3.99
N THR A 101 17.26 -8.28 -4.85
CA THR A 101 17.75 -9.53 -5.41
C THR A 101 19.04 -9.31 -6.21
N ASN A 102 19.10 -8.29 -7.08
CA ASN A 102 20.30 -7.99 -7.86
C ASN A 102 21.48 -7.63 -6.96
N SER A 103 21.26 -6.71 -6.02
CA SER A 103 22.31 -6.24 -5.11
C SER A 103 22.93 -7.36 -4.27
N LEU A 104 22.12 -8.34 -3.87
CA LEU A 104 22.57 -9.46 -3.04
C LEU A 104 23.09 -10.65 -3.84
N ILE A 105 22.78 -10.75 -5.13
CA ILE A 105 23.42 -11.72 -6.03
C ILE A 105 24.84 -11.25 -6.38
N GLU A 106 25.00 -9.97 -6.72
CA GLU A 106 26.30 -9.38 -7.12
C GLU A 106 27.36 -9.36 -6.02
N THR A 107 27.00 -9.64 -4.77
CA THR A 107 27.91 -9.63 -3.60
C THR A 107 28.43 -11.00 -3.20
N ASP A 108 27.96 -12.09 -3.83
CA ASP A 108 28.39 -13.48 -3.57
C ASP A 108 29.39 -14.02 -4.63
N ASP A 109 29.71 -13.24 -5.66
CA ASP A 109 30.75 -13.53 -6.67
C ASP A 109 32.06 -12.79 -6.36
#